data_AF-A0A6I7NU55-F1
#
_entry.id   AF-A0A6I7NU55-F1
#
_cell.length_a   1.000
_cell.length_b   1.000
_cell.length_c   1.000
_cell.angle_alpha   90.00
_cell.angle_beta   90.00
_cell.angle_gamma   90.00
#
_symmetry.space_group_name_H-M   'P 1'
#
loop_
_entity.id
_entity.type
_entity.pdbx_description
1 polymer ?
#
loop_
_entity_poly.entity_id
_entity_poly.type
_entity_poly.pdbx_seq_one_letter_code
_entity_poly.pdbx_strand_id
1 'polypeptide(L)' 'MDTIILKTKNRKETRLIQQLADKMGIENRSLTKEEMEDMGLAMLMRDVEGSEYATREEVMSILDAE' A
#
# COMPACT_ATOMS: atom_id res chain seq x y z
N MET A 1 5.68 14.09 9.86
CA MET A 1 6.51 12.87 10.00
C MET A 1 6.77 12.38 8.61
N ASP A 2 8.04 12.22 8.23
CA ASP A 2 8.40 11.70 6.92
C ASP A 2 8.58 10.19 7.04
N THR A 3 7.96 9.44 6.13
CA THR A 3 7.97 7.98 6.16
C THR A 3 8.39 7.46 4.80
N ILE A 4 9.26 6.46 4.81
CA ILE A 4 9.70 5.74 3.62
C ILE A 4 9.36 4.26 3.76
N ILE A 5 9.01 3.63 2.64
CA ILE A 5 8.74 2.19 2.58
C ILE A 5 9.73 1.59 1.60
N LEU A 6 10.41 0.55 2.05
CA LEU A 6 11.47 -0.10 1.29
C LEU A 6 11.05 -1.53 0.96
N LYS A 7 10.96 -1.85 -0.33
CA LYS A 7 10.72 -3.22 -0.80
C LYS A 7 12.05 -3.92 -1.09
N THR A 8 12.47 -4.77 -0.18
CA THR A 8 13.69 -5.59 -0.34
C THR A 8 13.41 -6.84 -1.17
N LYS A 9 14.41 -7.34 -1.91
CA LYS A 9 14.27 -8.52 -2.79
C LYS A 9 14.30 -9.84 -2.00
N ASN A 10 14.94 -9.85 -0.84
CA ASN A 10 15.14 -11.06 -0.05
C ASN A 10 15.37 -10.76 1.43
N ARG A 11 15.30 -11.80 2.28
CA ARG A 11 15.48 -11.70 3.74
C ARG A 11 16.85 -11.18 4.17
N LYS A 12 17.91 -11.36 3.37
CA LYS A 12 19.26 -10.86 3.73
C LYS A 12 19.30 -9.34 3.65
N GLU A 13 18.74 -8.78 2.58
CA GLU A 13 18.60 -7.33 2.42
C GLU A 13 17.72 -6.73 3.51
N THR A 14 16.58 -7.35 3.84
CA THR A 14 15.72 -6.89 4.93
C THR A 14 16.48 -6.75 6.24
N ARG A 15 17.22 -7.80 6.63
CA ARG A 15 18.01 -7.80 7.87
C ARG A 15 19.11 -6.74 7.86
N LEU A 16 19.80 -6.56 6.73
CA LEU A 16 20.84 -5.54 6.60
C LEU A 16 20.28 -4.14 6.84
N ILE A 17 19.14 -3.82 6.21
CA ILE A 17 18.50 -2.51 6.34
C ILE A 17 17.99 -2.29 7.78
N GLN A 18 17.37 -3.29 8.40
CA GLN A 18 16.93 -3.20 9.79
C GLN A 18 18.10 -2.92 10.74
N GLN A 19 19.20 -3.65 10.61
CA GLN A 19 20.39 -3.43 11.42
C GLN A 19 21.00 -2.03 11.24
N LEU A 20 20.95 -1.49 10.03
CA LEU A 20 21.38 -0.13 9.75
C LEU A 20 20.44 0.89 10.41
N ALA A 21 19.13 0.72 10.26
CA ALA A 21 18.13 1.58 10.89
C ALA A 21 18.26 1.57 12.42
N ASP A 22 18.41 0.39 13.03
CA ASP A 22 18.62 0.24 14.47
C ASP A 22 19.88 0.97 14.94
N LYS A 23 20.99 0.87 14.20
CA LYS A 23 22.25 1.58 14.50
C LYS A 23 22.13 3.09 14.40
N MET A 24 21.23 3.58 13.54
CA MET A 24 20.96 5.00 13.36
C MET A 24 19.89 5.52 14.35
N GLY A 25 19.30 4.65 15.17
CA GLY A 25 18.19 5.02 16.05
C GLY A 25 16.90 5.33 15.29
N ILE A 26 16.74 4.79 14.07
CA ILE A 26 15.55 4.96 13.24
C ILE A 26 14.57 3.84 13.57
N GLU A 27 13.37 4.22 13.97
CA GLU A 27 12.26 3.28 14.17
C GLU A 27 11.96 2.55 12.86
N ASN A 28 11.93 1.22 12.92
CA ASN A 28 11.63 0.38 11.77
C ASN A 28 10.76 -0.81 12.18
N ARG A 29 9.91 -1.25 11.25
CA ARG A 29 9.07 -2.44 11.41
C ARG A 29 8.91 -3.17 10.08
N SER A 30 8.77 -4.49 10.13
CA SER A 30 8.38 -5.29 8.97
C SER A 30 6.86 -5.28 8.83
N LEU A 31 6.36 -5.13 7.62
CA LEU A 31 4.94 -5.25 7.31
C LEU A 31 4.57 -6.71 6.98
N THR A 32 3.37 -7.12 7.40
CA THR A 32 2.76 -8.37 6.94
C THR A 32 2.29 -8.24 5.49
N LYS A 33 1.89 -9.37 4.89
CA LYS A 33 1.31 -9.37 3.54
C LYS A 33 0.01 -8.57 3.48
N GLU A 34 -0.86 -8.75 4.48
CA GLU A 34 -2.14 -8.04 4.61
C GLU A 34 -1.90 -6.53 4.74
N GLU A 35 -0.98 -6.12 5.62
CA GLU A 35 -0.64 -4.70 5.76
C GLU A 35 -0.11 -4.11 4.44
N MET A 36 0.69 -4.85 3.67
CA MET A 36 1.15 -4.38 2.35
C MET A 36 0.01 -4.24 1.33
N GLU A 37 -0.98 -5.13 1.36
CA GLU A 37 -2.15 -5.07 0.49
C GLU A 37 -3.03 -3.86 0.82
N ASP A 38 -3.30 -3.64 2.11
CA ASP A 38 -4.06 -2.48 2.61
C ASP A 38 -3.39 -1.16 2.21
N MET A 39 -2.06 -1.11 2.33
CA MET A 39 -1.28 0.04 1.89
C MET A 39 -1.38 0.27 0.38
N GLY A 40 -1.29 -0.80 -0.42
CA GLY A 40 -1.46 -0.72 -1.86
C GLY A 40 -2.84 -0.17 -2.25
N LEU A 41 -3.89 -0.65 -1.58
CA LEU A 41 -5.25 -0.16 -1.77
C LEU A 41 -5.38 1.32 -1.39
N ALA A 42 -4.84 1.72 -0.24
CA ALA A 42 -4.88 3.11 0.19
C ALA A 42 -4.17 4.06 -0.79
N MET A 43 -3.05 3.62 -1.40
CA MET A 43 -2.37 4.39 -2.44
C MET A 43 -3.22 4.53 -3.69
N LEU A 44 -3.83 3.43 -4.15
CA LEU A 44 -4.74 3.45 -5.30
C LEU A 44 -5.93 4.39 -5.04
N MET A 45 -6.53 4.33 -3.85
CA MET A 45 -7.65 5.20 -3.48
C MET A 45 -7.29 6.68 -3.44
N ARG A 46 -6.03 7.01 -3.09
CA ARG A 46 -5.57 8.40 -3.07
C ARG A 46 -5.45 8.99 -4.47
N ASP A 47 -5.08 8.17 -5.44
CA ASP A 47 -4.82 8.60 -6.81
C ASP A 47 -6.11 8.61 -7.68
N VAL A 48 -7.25 8.18 -7.13
CA VAL A 48 -8.56 8.24 -7.80
C VAL A 48 -9.26 9.57 -7.47
N GLU A 49 -9.74 10.29 -8.49
CA GLU A 49 -10.61 11.46 -8.32
C GLU A 49 -11.94 11.02 -7.70
N GLY A 50 -12.09 11.19 -6.38
CA GLY A 50 -13.30 10.81 -5.63
C GLY A 50 -14.54 11.68 -5.89
N SER A 51 -14.55 12.49 -6.96
CA SER A 51 -15.68 13.36 -7.33
C SER A 51 -16.68 12.70 -8.26
N GLU A 52 -16.32 11.59 -8.91
CA GLU A 52 -17.19 10.91 -9.86
C GLU A 52 -17.87 9.72 -9.17
N TYR A 53 -19.15 9.90 -8.83
CA TYR A 53 -19.98 8.87 -8.22
C TYR A 53 -20.85 8.22 -9.29
N ALA A 54 -20.76 6.91 -9.42
CA ALA A 54 -21.72 6.15 -10.23
C ALA A 54 -23.01 5.92 -9.44
N THR A 55 -24.14 6.15 -10.09
CA THR A 55 -25.46 5.75 -9.58
C THR A 55 -25.61 4.23 -9.63
N ARG A 56 -26.53 3.70 -8.81
CA ARG A 56 -26.81 2.26 -8.82
C ARG A 56 -27.27 1.80 -10.20
N GLU A 57 -28.10 2.59 -10.86
CA GLU A 57 -28.66 2.31 -12.17
C GLU A 57 -27.56 2.18 -13.23
N GLU A 58 -26.57 3.08 -13.23
CA GLU A 58 -25.41 3.01 -14.13
C GLU A 58 -24.59 1.74 -13.92
N VAL A 59 -24.29 1.39 -12.66
CA VAL A 59 -23.53 0.17 -12.35
C VAL A 59 -24.28 -1.10 -12.76
N MET A 60 -25.57 -1.18 -12.46
CA MET A 60 -26.38 -2.35 -12.81
C MET A 60 -26.50 -2.54 -14.34
N SER A 61 -26.58 -1.45 -15.11
CA SER A 61 -26.66 -1.52 -16.57
C SER A 61 -25.43 -2.14 -17.24
N ILE A 62 -24.24 -1.99 -16.64
CA ILE A 62 -22.99 -2.61 -17.12
C ILE A 62 -22.98 -4.11 -16.77
N LEU A 63 -23.39 -4.45 -15.55
CA LEU A 63 -23.38 -5.84 -15.07
C LEU A 63 -24.41 -6.73 -15.78
N ASP A 64 -25.55 -6.17 -16.18
CA ASP A 64 -26.59 -6.90 -16.92
C ASP A 64 -26.25 -7.07 -18.42
N ALA A 65 -25.21 -6.39 -18.92
CA ALA A 65 -24.79 -6.41 -20.32
C ALA A 65 -23.66 -7.42 -20.63
N GLU A 66 -23.10 -8.08 -19.62
CA GLU A 66 -22.17 -9.22 -19.72
C GLU A 66 -22.89 -10.58 -19.61
#